data_AF-A0AAE2CIJ2-F1
#
_entry.id   AF-A0AAE2CIJ2-F1
#
_cell.length_a   1.000
_cell.length_b   1.000
_cell.length_c   1.000
_cell.angle_alpha   90.00
_cell.angle_beta   90.00
_cell.angle_gamma   90.00
#
_symmetry.space_group_name_H-M   'P 1'
#
loop_
_entity.id
_entity.type
_entity.pdbx_description
1 polymer ?
#
loop_
_entity_poly.entity_id
_entity_poly.type
_entity_poly.pdbx_seq_one_letter_code
_entity_poly.pdbx_strand_id
1 'polypeptide(L)'
;MGLNGKLVSQTNIKSDGGDLLFELFRYKLSYVPFLCPQIIHTADLVAGQWGAVGSVITCNYTVDGEKKFFKAVLETLDEKKRSITYKVVEGHGLERFTSFKITFSISGCERDMVVTWTFEYERKSECVPHPHELVDLSTAITKQIEHGEKKFFKAVNEDAIDEKKRSITYKVVEGHGLERFTSFKITFSISGCKRDMVVTWTFEYERKCECMPHPHELVDLCTAITKQIECCYSLVPN
;
A
#
# COMPACT_ATOMS: atom_id res chain seq x y z
N MET A 1 36.04 0.11 -14.33
CA MET A 1 34.67 -0.23 -14.81
C MET A 1 33.71 0.83 -14.29
N GLY A 2 32.46 0.90 -14.78
CA GLY A 2 31.51 1.92 -14.31
C GLY A 2 31.08 1.71 -12.85
N LEU A 3 31.07 2.77 -12.05
CA LEU A 3 30.50 2.75 -10.68
C LEU A 3 28.97 2.82 -10.70
N ASN A 4 28.39 3.29 -11.80
CA ASN A 4 26.96 3.32 -12.05
C ASN A 4 26.41 1.92 -12.30
N GLY A 5 25.28 1.60 -11.67
CA GLY A 5 24.57 0.35 -11.82
C GLY A 5 23.07 0.54 -11.86
N LYS A 6 22.38 -0.43 -12.46
CA LYS A 6 20.93 -0.50 -12.54
C LYS A 6 20.48 -1.93 -12.29
N LEU A 7 19.56 -2.14 -11.35
CA LEU A 7 18.88 -3.41 -11.15
C LEU A 7 17.38 -3.23 -11.41
N VAL A 8 16.75 -4.25 -11.97
CA VAL A 8 15.33 -4.24 -12.31
C VAL A 8 14.70 -5.52 -11.77
N SER A 9 13.59 -5.39 -11.04
CA SER A 9 12.70 -6.50 -10.68
C SER A 9 11.38 -6.33 -11.43
N GLN A 10 10.88 -7.41 -12.03
CA GLN A 10 9.59 -7.44 -12.71
C GLN A 10 8.74 -8.55 -12.14
N THR A 11 7.52 -8.22 -11.72
CA THR A 11 6.56 -9.18 -11.17
C THR A 11 5.23 -9.03 -11.91
N ASN A 12 4.76 -10.14 -12.48
CA ASN A 12 3.42 -10.18 -13.06
C ASN A 12 2.40 -10.17 -11.91
N ILE A 13 1.39 -9.32 -12.04
CA ILE A 13 0.27 -9.23 -11.12
C ILE A 13 -1.04 -9.48 -11.86
N LYS A 14 -2.05 -9.96 -11.13
CA LYS A 14 -3.39 -10.13 -11.67
C LYS A 14 -4.07 -8.78 -11.94
N SER A 15 -4.96 -8.79 -12.91
CA SER A 15 -5.54 -7.64 -13.61
C SER A 15 -6.23 -6.57 -12.78
N ASP A 16 -6.64 -6.90 -11.56
CA ASP A 16 -7.43 -6.05 -10.68
C ASP A 16 -6.59 -5.22 -9.69
N GLY A 17 -5.32 -5.58 -9.45
CA GLY A 17 -4.50 -4.97 -8.39
C GLY A 17 -3.59 -3.81 -8.83
N GLY A 18 -3.41 -3.56 -10.14
CA GLY A 18 -2.41 -2.60 -10.61
C GLY A 18 -2.71 -1.15 -10.22
N ASP A 19 -3.93 -0.68 -10.44
CA ASP A 19 -4.30 0.70 -10.08
C ASP A 19 -4.24 0.92 -8.57
N LEU A 20 -4.61 -0.10 -7.79
CA LEU A 20 -4.55 -0.04 -6.33
C LEU A 20 -3.11 0.01 -5.81
N LEU A 21 -2.21 -0.79 -6.39
CA LEU A 21 -0.78 -0.73 -6.09
C LEU A 21 -0.19 0.64 -6.43
N PHE A 22 -0.56 1.22 -7.57
CA PHE A 22 -0.08 2.55 -7.95
C PHE A 22 -0.56 3.63 -6.98
N GLU A 23 -1.83 3.60 -6.61
CA GLU A 23 -2.37 4.51 -5.61
C GLU A 23 -1.72 4.30 -4.23
N LEU A 24 -1.46 3.05 -3.86
CA LEU A 24 -0.82 2.68 -2.59
C LEU A 24 0.58 3.31 -2.46
N PHE A 25 1.45 3.07 -3.45
CA PHE A 25 2.83 3.57 -3.42
C PHE A 25 2.94 5.08 -3.65
N ARG A 26 1.89 5.71 -4.20
CA ARG A 26 1.83 7.16 -4.38
C ARG A 26 1.30 7.89 -3.16
N TYR A 27 0.08 7.57 -2.74
CA TYR A 27 -0.70 8.38 -1.81
C TYR A 27 -0.83 7.76 -0.41
N LYS A 28 -0.62 6.45 -0.31
CA LYS A 28 -0.99 5.67 0.87
C LYS A 28 0.18 4.80 1.36
N LEU A 29 1.40 5.31 1.22
CA LEU A 29 2.59 4.55 1.60
C LEU A 29 2.58 4.17 3.09
N SER A 30 1.94 4.98 3.95
CA SER A 30 1.73 4.72 5.38
C SER A 30 0.93 3.46 5.68
N TYR A 31 0.22 2.89 4.69
CA TYR A 31 -0.53 1.64 4.85
C TYR A 31 0.33 0.39 4.59
N VAL A 32 1.46 0.53 3.89
CA VAL A 32 2.34 -0.59 3.54
C VAL A 32 2.84 -1.38 4.76
N PRO A 33 3.20 -0.75 5.91
CA PRO A 33 3.56 -1.49 7.12
C PRO A 33 2.47 -2.44 7.62
N PHE A 34 1.19 -2.12 7.42
CA PHE A 34 0.08 -2.99 7.82
C PHE A 34 -0.10 -4.17 6.86
N LEU A 35 0.25 -3.98 5.59
CA LEU A 35 0.17 -5.02 4.56
C LEU A 35 1.37 -5.98 4.60
N CYS A 36 2.53 -5.47 5.03
CA CYS A 36 3.80 -6.19 5.03
C CYS A 36 4.61 -5.96 6.31
N PRO A 37 4.06 -6.19 7.52
CA PRO A 37 4.68 -5.79 8.79
C PRO A 37 6.00 -6.48 9.10
N GLN A 38 6.25 -7.64 8.49
CA GLN A 38 7.52 -8.35 8.65
C GLN A 38 8.64 -7.77 7.78
N ILE A 39 8.30 -6.93 6.80
CA ILE A 39 9.25 -6.30 5.87
C ILE A 39 9.34 -4.80 6.13
N ILE A 40 8.22 -4.08 6.09
CA ILE A 40 8.15 -2.64 6.29
C ILE A 40 7.57 -2.39 7.69
N HIS A 41 8.29 -1.62 8.51
CA HIS A 41 7.90 -1.33 9.89
C HIS A 41 7.18 0.00 10.01
N THR A 42 7.65 1.03 9.31
CA THR A 42 6.99 2.35 9.26
C THR A 42 7.21 3.01 7.91
N ALA A 43 6.28 3.87 7.51
CA ALA A 43 6.37 4.68 6.31
C ALA A 43 5.66 6.01 6.55
N ASP A 44 6.44 7.07 6.74
CA ASP A 44 5.95 8.34 7.28
C ASP A 44 6.25 9.50 6.30
N LEU A 45 5.32 10.46 6.22
CA LEU A 45 5.54 11.71 5.51
C LEU A 45 6.29 12.67 6.42
N VAL A 46 7.46 13.09 5.98
CA VAL A 46 8.32 14.03 6.71
C VAL A 46 8.02 15.48 6.30
N ALA A 47 7.78 15.72 5.01
CA ALA A 47 7.46 17.06 4.50
C ALA A 47 6.67 17.00 3.19
N GLY A 48 5.88 18.04 2.92
CA GLY A 48 5.07 18.16 1.71
C GLY A 48 3.73 17.46 1.83
N GLN A 49 3.24 16.91 0.72
CA GLN A 49 1.96 16.21 0.62
C GLN A 49 2.16 14.85 -0.04
N TRP A 50 1.45 13.83 0.43
CA TRP A 50 1.49 12.49 -0.16
C TRP A 50 1.24 12.53 -1.67
N GLY A 51 2.06 11.81 -2.44
CA GLY A 51 1.92 11.68 -3.89
C GLY A 51 2.27 12.91 -4.72
N ALA A 52 2.76 13.99 -4.10
CA ALA A 52 3.23 15.18 -4.80
C ALA A 52 4.75 15.17 -5.01
N VAL A 53 5.21 15.65 -6.16
CA VAL A 53 6.65 15.86 -6.43
C VAL A 53 7.24 16.84 -5.43
N GLY A 54 8.41 16.52 -4.89
CA GLY A 54 9.08 17.26 -3.83
C GLY A 54 8.67 16.85 -2.41
N SER A 55 7.67 15.97 -2.25
CA SER A 55 7.36 15.39 -0.94
C SER A 55 8.51 14.53 -0.42
N VAL A 56 8.67 14.53 0.90
CA VAL A 56 9.74 13.82 1.60
C VAL A 56 9.14 12.75 2.48
N ILE A 57 9.57 11.51 2.29
CA ILE A 57 9.13 10.35 3.06
C ILE A 57 10.31 9.75 3.82
N THR A 58 10.01 9.03 4.89
CA THR A 58 10.96 8.12 5.56
C THR A 58 10.33 6.74 5.68
N CYS A 59 11.14 5.69 5.58
CA CYS A 59 10.69 4.32 5.64
C CYS A 59 11.68 3.48 6.45
N ASN A 60 11.17 2.72 7.42
CA ASN A 60 11.92 1.73 8.18
C ASN A 60 11.53 0.34 7.68
N TYR A 61 12.53 -0.51 7.42
CA TYR A 61 12.33 -1.83 6.84
C TYR A 61 13.37 -2.84 7.33
N THR A 62 13.07 -4.14 7.23
CA THR A 62 14.05 -5.21 7.42
C THR A 62 14.42 -5.81 6.08
N VAL A 63 15.72 -6.00 5.86
CA VAL A 63 16.26 -6.77 4.74
C VAL A 63 17.42 -7.62 5.26
N ASP A 64 17.48 -8.89 4.88
CA ASP A 64 18.47 -9.87 5.36
C ASP A 64 18.61 -9.94 6.90
N GLY A 65 17.50 -9.76 7.61
CA GLY A 65 17.47 -9.80 9.08
C GLY A 65 17.93 -8.50 9.77
N GLU A 66 18.43 -7.52 9.01
CA GLU A 66 18.88 -6.22 9.53
C GLU A 66 17.79 -5.16 9.35
N LYS A 67 17.54 -4.37 10.41
CA LYS A 67 16.69 -3.18 10.34
C LYS A 67 17.47 -2.04 9.67
N LYS A 68 16.89 -1.48 8.61
CA LYS A 68 17.41 -0.36 7.85
C LYS A 68 16.34 0.72 7.71
N PHE A 69 16.77 1.90 7.29
CA PHE A 69 15.87 2.98 6.95
C PHE A 69 16.41 3.77 5.76
N PHE A 70 15.49 4.44 5.06
CA PHE A 70 15.82 5.47 4.10
C PHE A 70 14.88 6.67 4.24
N LYS A 71 15.39 7.84 3.89
CA LYS A 71 14.60 9.05 3.63
C LYS A 71 14.73 9.40 2.16
N ALA A 72 13.62 9.68 1.51
CA ALA A 72 13.62 9.94 0.08
C ALA A 72 12.70 11.10 -0.28
N VAL A 73 13.05 11.78 -1.38
CA VAL A 73 12.22 12.80 -2.01
C VAL A 73 11.54 12.19 -3.23
N LEU A 74 10.23 12.42 -3.40
CA LEU A 74 9.54 12.09 -4.65
C LEU A 74 10.10 13.01 -5.74
N GLU A 75 11.00 12.50 -6.56
CA GLU A 75 11.74 13.26 -7.56
C GLU A 75 10.93 13.44 -8.84
N THR A 76 10.27 12.37 -9.31
CA THR A 76 9.45 12.42 -10.52
C THR A 76 8.19 11.57 -10.38
N LEU A 77 7.16 12.00 -11.10
CA LEU A 77 5.89 11.33 -11.23
C LEU A 77 5.45 11.43 -12.69
N ASP A 78 5.21 10.30 -13.33
CA ASP A 78 4.62 10.21 -14.67
C ASP A 78 3.31 9.42 -14.55
N GLU A 79 2.19 10.15 -14.49
CA GLU A 79 0.87 9.53 -14.34
C GLU A 79 0.49 8.69 -15.56
N LYS A 80 0.91 9.13 -16.77
CA LYS A 80 0.60 8.43 -18.02
C LYS A 80 1.31 7.08 -18.08
N LYS A 81 2.55 7.03 -17.60
CA LYS A 81 3.34 5.79 -17.51
C LYS A 81 3.17 5.06 -16.18
N ARG A 82 2.31 5.57 -15.29
CA ARG A 82 2.11 5.05 -13.93
C ARG A 82 3.45 4.77 -13.25
N SER A 83 4.32 5.79 -13.22
CA SER A 83 5.70 5.68 -12.73
C SER A 83 5.98 6.74 -11.67
N ILE A 84 6.62 6.33 -10.58
CA ILE A 84 7.03 7.19 -9.46
C ILE A 84 8.51 6.92 -9.19
N THR A 85 9.32 7.97 -9.12
CA THR A 85 10.74 7.87 -8.75
C THR A 85 11.00 8.60 -7.45
N TYR A 86 11.56 7.87 -6.49
CA TYR A 86 12.07 8.40 -5.24
C TYR A 86 13.60 8.48 -5.29
N LYS A 87 14.15 9.65 -4.96
CA LYS A 87 15.58 9.84 -4.76
C LYS A 87 15.91 9.75 -3.28
N VAL A 88 16.76 8.80 -2.90
CA VAL A 88 17.22 8.67 -1.51
C VAL A 88 18.13 9.83 -1.16
N VAL A 89 17.84 10.49 -0.05
CA VAL A 89 18.60 11.64 0.47
C VAL A 89 19.23 11.37 1.83
N GLU A 90 18.79 10.34 2.54
CA GLU A 90 19.34 9.91 3.82
C GLU A 90 19.11 8.40 4.04
N GLY A 91 19.92 7.78 4.89
CA GLY A 91 19.75 6.39 5.32
C GLY A 91 20.83 5.43 4.87
N HIS A 92 20.68 4.17 5.28
CA HIS A 92 21.73 3.14 5.20
C HIS A 92 22.22 2.86 3.77
N GLY A 93 21.37 3.06 2.75
CA GLY A 93 21.77 2.92 1.35
C GLY A 93 22.91 3.86 0.96
N LEU A 94 22.89 5.11 1.46
CA LEU A 94 23.91 6.12 1.11
C LEU A 94 25.26 5.91 1.81
N GLU A 95 25.37 4.93 2.70
CA GLU A 95 26.65 4.49 3.24
C GLU A 95 27.48 3.75 2.18
N ARG A 96 26.82 2.97 1.31
CA ARG A 96 27.42 2.17 0.24
C ARG A 96 27.42 2.87 -1.13
N PHE A 97 26.42 3.70 -1.39
CA PHE A 97 26.18 4.34 -2.69
C PHE A 97 26.28 5.86 -2.58
N THR A 98 26.89 6.54 -3.56
CA THR A 98 26.93 8.02 -3.64
C THR A 98 25.58 8.59 -4.06
N SER A 99 24.85 7.87 -4.91
CA SER A 99 23.48 8.19 -5.30
C SER A 99 22.64 6.92 -5.35
N PHE A 100 21.35 7.06 -5.03
CA PHE A 100 20.41 5.96 -5.05
C PHE A 100 19.01 6.45 -5.40
N LYS A 101 18.40 5.84 -6.42
CA LYS A 101 17.03 6.10 -6.86
C LYS A 101 16.25 4.81 -6.92
N ILE A 102 14.99 4.89 -6.51
CA ILE A 102 14.03 3.80 -6.53
C ILE A 102 12.87 4.25 -7.41
N THR A 103 12.64 3.56 -8.50
CA THR A 103 11.50 3.81 -9.38
C THR A 103 10.54 2.64 -9.31
N PHE A 104 9.27 2.93 -9.04
CA PHE A 104 8.16 2.00 -9.12
C PHE A 104 7.31 2.36 -10.33
N SER A 105 7.02 1.39 -11.20
CA SER A 105 6.12 1.59 -12.32
C SER A 105 5.23 0.39 -12.61
N ILE A 106 4.09 0.64 -13.22
CA ILE A 106 3.14 -0.40 -13.64
C ILE A 106 2.89 -0.27 -15.14
N SER A 107 3.09 -1.37 -15.85
CA SER A 107 2.85 -1.48 -17.29
C SER A 107 2.00 -2.70 -17.62
N GLY A 108 1.52 -2.79 -18.86
CA GLY A 108 0.65 -3.88 -19.32
C GLY A 108 -0.82 -3.49 -19.42
N CYS A 109 -1.64 -4.44 -19.85
CA CYS A 109 -3.07 -4.25 -20.12
C CYS A 109 -3.87 -5.27 -19.34
N GLU A 110 -4.98 -4.85 -18.72
CA GLU A 110 -5.95 -5.67 -17.98
C GLU A 110 -5.38 -7.01 -17.49
N ARG A 111 -5.46 -8.09 -18.28
CA ARG A 111 -5.06 -9.45 -17.91
C ARG A 111 -3.58 -9.69 -17.60
N ASP A 112 -2.67 -8.86 -18.11
CA ASP A 112 -1.21 -9.05 -18.01
C ASP A 112 -0.52 -7.76 -17.53
N MET A 113 -0.78 -7.38 -16.28
CA MET A 113 -0.13 -6.24 -15.64
C MET A 113 1.21 -6.66 -15.03
N VAL A 114 2.20 -5.77 -15.14
CA VAL A 114 3.57 -5.99 -14.66
C VAL A 114 3.98 -4.82 -13.78
N VAL A 115 4.32 -5.14 -12.53
CA VAL A 115 4.99 -4.22 -11.61
C VAL A 115 6.48 -4.27 -11.86
N THR A 116 7.08 -3.11 -12.10
CA THR A 116 8.52 -2.96 -12.31
C THR A 116 9.11 -2.09 -11.22
N TRP A 117 10.05 -2.66 -10.46
CA TRP A 117 10.93 -1.93 -9.56
C TRP A 117 12.28 -1.72 -10.25
N THR A 118 12.77 -0.48 -10.25
CA THR A 118 14.07 -0.14 -10.80
C THR A 118 14.92 0.56 -9.73
N PHE A 119 16.12 0.06 -9.51
CA PHE A 119 17.10 0.62 -8.60
C PHE A 119 18.28 1.16 -9.41
N GLU A 120 18.44 2.48 -9.42
CA GLU A 120 19.57 3.15 -10.08
C GLU A 120 20.49 3.72 -9.02
N TYR A 121 21.78 3.39 -9.11
CA TYR A 121 22.73 3.74 -8.07
C TYR A 121 24.13 3.94 -8.62
N GLU A 122 24.93 4.66 -7.85
CA GLU A 122 26.36 4.82 -8.09
C GLU A 122 27.11 4.33 -6.85
N ARG A 123 28.01 3.36 -7.06
CA ARG A 123 28.80 2.76 -5.98
C ARG A 123 29.93 3.69 -5.57
N LYS A 124 30.25 3.76 -4.27
CA LYS A 124 31.40 4.54 -3.78
C LYS A 124 32.76 3.98 -4.22
N SER A 125 32.84 2.69 -4.52
CA SER A 125 34.04 2.03 -5.07
C SER A 125 33.67 0.72 -5.77
N GLU A 126 34.62 0.15 -6.53
CA GLU A 126 34.41 -1.12 -7.24
C GLU A 126 34.19 -2.31 -6.28
N CYS A 127 34.63 -2.20 -5.02
CA CYS A 127 34.48 -3.23 -3.99
C CYS A 127 33.07 -3.28 -3.36
N VAL A 128 32.25 -2.26 -3.58
CA VAL A 128 30.87 -2.26 -3.05
C VAL A 128 30.03 -3.27 -3.84
N PRO A 129 29.35 -4.23 -3.18
CA PRO A 129 28.49 -5.17 -3.87
C PRO A 129 27.20 -4.49 -4.35
N HIS A 130 26.68 -4.98 -5.47
CA HIS A 130 25.38 -4.58 -6.01
C HIS A 130 24.25 -4.91 -5.02
N PRO A 131 23.19 -4.09 -4.94
CA PRO A 131 22.12 -4.25 -3.96
C PRO A 131 21.07 -5.29 -4.40
N HIS A 132 21.51 -6.53 -4.66
CA HIS A 132 20.63 -7.62 -5.12
C HIS A 132 19.53 -7.96 -4.10
N GLU A 133 19.79 -7.75 -2.82
CA GLU A 133 18.84 -7.94 -1.73
C GLU A 133 17.54 -7.14 -1.92
N LEU A 134 17.60 -6.00 -2.62
CA LEU A 134 16.42 -5.16 -2.88
C LEU A 134 15.52 -5.70 -3.99
N VAL A 135 16.06 -6.50 -4.91
CA VAL A 135 15.27 -7.18 -5.95
C VAL A 135 14.34 -8.20 -5.31
N ASP A 136 14.86 -9.00 -4.38
CA ASP A 136 14.07 -9.99 -3.65
C ASP A 136 13.06 -9.31 -2.72
N LEU A 137 13.49 -8.27 -2.00
CA LEU A 137 12.63 -7.48 -1.12
C LEU A 137 11.43 -6.87 -1.86
N SER A 138 11.67 -6.23 -2.99
CA SER A 138 10.62 -5.58 -3.79
C SER A 138 9.63 -6.58 -4.39
N THR A 139 10.12 -7.75 -4.81
CA THR A 139 9.27 -8.88 -5.25
C THR A 139 8.40 -9.39 -4.11
N ALA A 140 8.97 -9.54 -2.91
CA ALA A 140 8.25 -10.00 -1.72
C ALA A 140 7.13 -9.03 -1.32
N ILE A 141 7.42 -7.72 -1.27
CA ILE A 141 6.42 -6.67 -0.98
C ILE A 141 5.29 -6.71 -2.01
N THR A 142 5.63 -6.73 -3.30
CA THR A 142 4.65 -6.73 -4.39
C THR A 142 3.71 -7.94 -4.29
N LYS A 143 4.28 -9.15 -4.13
CA LYS A 143 3.48 -10.37 -3.98
C LYS A 143 2.64 -10.35 -2.71
N GLN A 144 3.16 -9.84 -1.61
CA GLN A 144 2.41 -9.81 -0.36
C GLN A 144 1.21 -8.86 -0.43
N ILE A 145 1.36 -7.70 -1.04
CA ILE A 145 0.26 -6.76 -1.26
C ILE A 145 -0.77 -7.38 -2.22
N GLU A 146 -0.32 -7.91 -3.36
CA GLU A 146 -1.19 -8.57 -4.34
C GLU A 146 -1.99 -9.73 -3.72
N HIS A 147 -1.34 -10.56 -2.89
CA HIS A 147 -2.03 -11.64 -2.20
C HIS A 147 -2.92 -11.09 -1.09
N GLY A 148 -2.46 -10.09 -0.33
CA GLY A 148 -3.11 -9.50 0.85
C GLY A 148 -4.43 -8.80 0.55
N GLU A 149 -4.55 -8.12 -0.60
CA GLU A 149 -5.79 -7.51 -1.08
C GLU A 149 -6.91 -8.55 -1.27
N LYS A 150 -6.55 -9.79 -1.65
CA LYS A 150 -7.49 -10.89 -1.90
C LYS A 150 -7.85 -11.68 -0.64
N LYS A 151 -7.23 -11.33 0.50
CA LYS A 151 -7.39 -12.14 1.70
C LYS A 151 -8.62 -11.75 2.48
N PHE A 152 -8.86 -10.50 2.87
CA PHE A 152 -9.86 -10.32 3.92
C PHE A 152 -11.32 -10.59 3.49
N PHE A 153 -11.76 -10.05 2.34
CA PHE A 153 -13.13 -10.20 1.82
C PHE A 153 -13.09 -10.50 0.31
N LYS A 154 -13.14 -11.79 -0.07
CA LYS A 154 -13.13 -12.24 -1.47
C LYS A 154 -14.52 -12.17 -2.12
N ALA A 155 -15.58 -12.41 -1.35
CA ALA A 155 -16.96 -12.23 -1.79
C ALA A 155 -17.83 -11.76 -0.62
N VAL A 156 -18.71 -10.80 -0.87
CA VAL A 156 -19.69 -10.28 0.09
C VAL A 156 -21.07 -10.26 -0.55
N ASN A 157 -22.11 -10.53 0.25
CA ASN A 157 -23.50 -10.39 -0.15
C ASN A 157 -24.17 -9.30 0.68
N GLU A 158 -25.14 -8.60 0.10
CA GLU A 158 -26.05 -7.73 0.85
C GLU A 158 -26.89 -8.58 1.81
N ASP A 159 -26.81 -8.26 3.10
CA ASP A 159 -27.49 -8.98 4.18
C ASP A 159 -28.71 -8.20 4.67
N ALA A 160 -28.57 -6.88 4.85
CA ALA A 160 -29.68 -6.02 5.27
C ALA A 160 -29.48 -4.56 4.81
N ILE A 161 -30.59 -3.88 4.50
CA ILE A 161 -30.63 -2.44 4.20
C ILE A 161 -31.66 -1.80 5.14
N ASP A 162 -31.26 -0.77 5.89
CA ASP A 162 -32.14 0.05 6.73
C ASP A 162 -32.11 1.49 6.20
N GLU A 163 -33.15 1.86 5.47
CA GLU A 163 -33.27 3.19 4.86
C GLU A 163 -33.44 4.31 5.89
N LYS A 164 -34.07 4.01 7.05
CA LYS A 164 -34.28 5.00 8.11
C LYS A 164 -32.97 5.36 8.79
N LYS A 165 -32.10 4.36 8.99
CA LYS A 165 -30.75 4.54 9.55
C LYS A 165 -29.70 4.84 8.48
N ARG A 166 -30.08 4.82 7.19
CA ARG A 166 -29.18 4.96 6.05
C ARG A 166 -27.99 4.02 6.19
N SER A 167 -28.27 2.76 6.47
CA SER A 167 -27.25 1.75 6.71
C SER A 167 -27.43 0.53 5.82
N ILE A 168 -26.32 0.00 5.33
CA ILE A 168 -26.26 -1.24 4.56
C ILE A 168 -25.31 -2.20 5.27
N THR A 169 -25.74 -3.44 5.42
CA THR A 169 -24.97 -4.52 6.01
C THR A 169 -24.61 -5.54 4.94
N TYR A 170 -23.33 -5.86 4.86
CA TYR A 170 -22.78 -6.89 4.00
C TYR A 170 -22.30 -8.06 4.84
N LYS A 171 -22.61 -9.28 4.39
CA LYS A 171 -22.08 -10.51 4.97
C LYS A 171 -20.96 -11.04 4.09
N VAL A 172 -19.85 -11.42 4.72
CA VAL A 172 -18.72 -12.04 4.04
C VAL A 172 -19.07 -13.49 3.74
N VAL A 173 -19.00 -13.85 2.47
CA VAL A 173 -19.33 -15.18 1.95
C VAL A 173 -18.06 -15.95 1.61
N GLU A 174 -17.02 -15.26 1.16
CA GLU A 174 -15.74 -15.87 0.84
C GLU A 174 -14.60 -14.91 1.21
N GLY A 175 -13.45 -15.43 1.65
CA GLY A 175 -12.25 -14.67 2.02
C GLY A 175 -11.52 -15.29 3.21
N HIS A 176 -10.23 -15.01 3.36
CA HIS A 176 -9.41 -15.29 4.54
C HIS A 176 -9.93 -14.65 5.84
N GLY A 177 -10.81 -13.64 5.79
CA GLY A 177 -11.55 -13.22 6.98
C GLY A 177 -12.26 -14.42 7.63
N LEU A 178 -12.82 -15.32 6.82
CA LEU A 178 -13.47 -16.54 7.30
C LEU A 178 -12.49 -17.64 7.75
N GLU A 179 -11.18 -17.47 7.61
CA GLU A 179 -10.20 -18.34 8.27
C GLU A 179 -10.12 -18.05 9.76
N ARG A 180 -10.32 -16.78 10.15
CA ARG A 180 -10.24 -16.30 11.54
C ARG A 180 -11.59 -16.23 12.24
N PHE A 181 -12.65 -15.99 11.47
CA PHE A 181 -14.00 -15.78 11.97
C PHE A 181 -14.96 -16.81 11.36
N THR A 182 -15.89 -17.36 12.15
CA THR A 182 -16.96 -18.25 11.65
C THR A 182 -18.02 -17.45 10.90
N SER A 183 -18.25 -16.20 11.34
CA SER A 183 -19.12 -15.24 10.67
C SER A 183 -18.49 -13.85 10.74
N PHE A 184 -18.69 -13.07 9.67
CA PHE A 184 -18.24 -11.69 9.62
C PHE A 184 -19.24 -10.87 8.81
N LYS A 185 -19.75 -9.81 9.41
CA LYS A 185 -20.61 -8.81 8.80
C LYS A 185 -20.02 -7.43 8.99
N ILE A 186 -20.21 -6.61 7.97
CA ILE A 186 -19.76 -5.23 7.93
C ILE A 186 -20.98 -4.37 7.68
N THR A 187 -21.27 -3.46 8.59
CA THR A 187 -22.32 -2.47 8.41
C THR A 187 -21.70 -1.12 8.21
N PHE A 188 -22.09 -0.47 7.13
CA PHE A 188 -21.79 0.92 6.83
C PHE A 188 -23.06 1.73 7.09
N SER A 189 -22.97 2.80 7.88
CA SER A 189 -24.08 3.71 8.13
C SER A 189 -23.66 5.16 8.02
N ILE A 190 -24.52 5.99 7.43
CA ILE A 190 -24.29 7.43 7.29
C ILE A 190 -25.26 8.19 8.19
N SER A 191 -24.71 9.01 9.09
CA SER A 191 -25.50 9.87 9.98
C SER A 191 -25.02 11.32 9.90
N GLY A 192 -25.87 12.30 10.22
CA GLY A 192 -25.52 13.72 10.23
C GLY A 192 -26.26 14.60 9.21
N CYS A 193 -25.93 15.89 9.21
CA CYS A 193 -26.54 16.92 8.33
C CYS A 193 -25.62 17.29 7.17
N LYS A 194 -26.14 17.98 6.14
CA LYS A 194 -25.46 18.25 4.85
C LYS A 194 -24.00 18.75 4.90
N ARG A 195 -23.52 19.32 6.01
CA ARG A 195 -22.12 19.79 6.16
C ARG A 195 -21.24 18.88 7.04
N ASP A 196 -21.85 18.05 7.88
CA ASP A 196 -21.17 17.18 8.83
C ASP A 196 -21.79 15.77 8.72
N MET A 197 -21.43 15.06 7.64
CA MET A 197 -21.79 13.64 7.50
C MET A 197 -20.74 12.80 8.22
N VAL A 198 -21.19 11.90 9.08
CA VAL A 198 -20.36 10.94 9.79
C VAL A 198 -20.66 9.56 9.23
N VAL A 199 -19.65 8.95 8.63
CA VAL A 199 -19.68 7.54 8.24
C VAL A 199 -19.24 6.70 9.42
N THR A 200 -20.08 5.74 9.81
CA THR A 200 -19.78 4.77 10.86
C THR A 200 -19.67 3.39 10.26
N TRP A 201 -18.58 2.70 10.58
CA TRP A 201 -18.36 1.29 10.26
C TRP A 201 -18.56 0.45 11.51
N THR A 202 -19.41 -0.57 11.40
CA THR A 202 -19.63 -1.55 12.46
C THR A 202 -19.21 -2.91 11.95
N PHE A 203 -18.43 -3.63 12.76
CA PHE A 203 -17.97 -4.99 12.44
C PHE A 203 -18.61 -5.95 13.44
N GLU A 204 -19.46 -6.84 12.94
CA GLU A 204 -20.05 -7.91 13.72
C GLU A 204 -19.39 -9.23 13.30
N TYR A 205 -18.77 -9.93 14.24
CA TYR A 205 -18.04 -11.15 13.91
C TYR A 205 -18.01 -12.12 15.06
N GLU A 206 -17.84 -13.39 14.71
CA GLU A 206 -17.67 -14.48 15.65
C GLU A 206 -16.31 -15.13 15.40
N ARG A 207 -15.45 -15.18 16.41
CA ARG A 207 -14.09 -15.74 16.31
C ARG A 207 -14.13 -17.25 16.39
N LYS A 208 -13.31 -17.95 15.59
CA LYS A 208 -13.19 -19.41 15.66
C LYS A 208 -12.58 -19.93 16.98
N CYS A 209 -11.71 -19.14 17.62
CA CYS A 209 -11.18 -19.40 18.96
C CYS A 209 -10.95 -18.08 19.70
N GLU A 210 -10.90 -18.15 21.03
CA GLU A 210 -10.54 -16.99 21.88
C GLU A 210 -9.13 -16.45 21.58
N CYS A 211 -8.25 -17.30 21.06
CA CYS A 211 -6.90 -16.95 20.64
C CYS A 211 -6.82 -16.04 19.40
N MET A 212 -7.89 -15.90 18.62
CA MET A 212 -7.85 -15.07 17.42
C MET A 212 -7.90 -13.57 17.77
N PRO A 213 -7.01 -12.74 17.20
CA PRO A 213 -7.04 -11.30 17.44
C PRO A 213 -8.27 -10.65 16.80
N HIS A 214 -8.78 -9.60 17.45
CA HIS A 214 -9.86 -8.76 16.93
C HIS A 214 -9.44 -8.06 15.62
N PRO A 215 -10.37 -7.74 14.71
CA PRO A 215 -10.08 -7.19 13.39
C PRO A 215 -9.79 -5.67 13.43
N HIS A 216 -8.94 -5.21 14.35
CA HIS A 216 -8.63 -3.79 14.48
C HIS A 216 -8.00 -3.19 13.21
N GLU A 217 -7.22 -4.00 12.49
CA GLU A 217 -6.64 -3.66 11.18
C GLU A 217 -7.66 -3.26 10.11
N LEU A 218 -8.92 -3.69 10.23
CA LEU A 218 -9.99 -3.33 9.29
C LEU A 218 -10.56 -1.94 9.56
N VAL A 219 -10.45 -1.44 10.79
CA VAL A 219 -10.91 -0.10 11.15
C VAL A 219 -10.12 0.94 10.35
N ASP A 220 -8.80 0.76 10.23
CA ASP A 220 -7.94 1.65 9.48
C ASP A 220 -8.22 1.59 7.97
N LEU A 221 -8.44 0.39 7.43
CA LEU A 221 -8.83 0.19 6.03
C LEU A 221 -10.17 0.87 5.71
N CYS A 222 -11.19 0.65 6.53
CA CYS A 222 -12.51 1.25 6.35
C CYS A 222 -12.48 2.78 6.49
N THR A 223 -11.64 3.30 7.41
CA THR A 223 -11.39 4.74 7.53
C THR A 223 -10.73 5.30 6.26
N ALA A 224 -9.79 4.56 5.66
CA ALA A 224 -9.15 4.94 4.41
C ALA A 224 -10.15 4.99 3.23
N ILE A 225 -11.01 3.97 3.13
CA ILE A 225 -12.07 3.90 2.10
C ILE A 225 -13.04 5.07 2.26
N THR A 226 -13.43 5.39 3.50
CA THR A 226 -14.32 6.53 3.80
C THR A 226 -13.75 7.86 3.30
N LYS A 227 -12.46 8.11 3.59
CA LYS A 227 -11.77 9.34 3.15
C LYS A 227 -11.67 9.42 1.63
N GLN A 228 -11.52 8.30 0.92
CA GLN A 228 -11.54 8.30 -0.54
C GLN A 228 -12.90 8.73 -1.10
N ILE A 229 -14.00 8.28 -0.51
CA ILE A 229 -15.35 8.66 -0.93
C ILE A 229 -15.55 10.17 -0.73
N GLU A 230 -15.12 10.73 0.41
CA GLU A 230 -15.15 12.18 0.67
C GLU A 230 -14.36 12.98 -0.39
N CYS A 231 -13.15 12.52 -0.74
CA CYS A 231 -12.33 13.16 -1.79
C CYS A 231 -13.03 13.18 -3.16
N CYS A 232 -13.67 12.07 -3.56
CA CYS A 232 -14.41 11.99 -4.82
C CYS A 232 -15.61 12.95 -4.89
N TYR A 233 -16.29 13.20 -3.77
CA TYR A 233 -17.41 14.16 -3.72
C TYR A 233 -16.97 15.62 -3.63
N SER A 234 -15.80 15.91 -3.03
CA SER A 234 -15.24 17.26 -2.98
C SER A 234 -14.66 17.78 -4.31
N LEU A 235 -14.54 16.91 -5.33
CA LEU A 235 -14.02 17.24 -6.66
C LEU A 235 -15.11 17.47 -7.72
N VAL A 236 -16.40 17.35 -7.36
CA VAL A 236 -17.50 17.75 -8.24
C VAL A 236 -17.82 19.22 -7.96
N PRO A 237 -17.53 20.16 -8.87
CA PRO A 237 -17.98 21.53 -8.71
C PRO A 237 -19.51 21.55 -8.74
N ASN A 238 -20.14 22.31 -7.84
CA ASN A 238 -21.55 22.67 -7.96
C ASN A 238 -21.85 23.35 -9.30
#